data_AF-B1WQB0-F1
#
_entry.id   AF-B1WQB0-F1
#
_cell.length_a   1.000
_cell.length_b   1.000
_cell.length_c   1.000
_cell.angle_alpha   90.00
_cell.angle_beta   90.00
_cell.angle_gamma   90.00
#
_symmetry.space_group_name_H-M   'P 1'
#
loop_
_entity.id
_entity.type
_entity.pdbx_description
1 polymer ?
#
loop_
_entity_poly.entity_id
_entity_poly.type
_entity_poly.pdbx_seq_one_letter_code
_entity_poly.pdbx_strand_id
1 'polypeptide(L)'
;MEIVEQTLVSCSHQRPLADLYEFSLQDRIPDILIPLQAEEPEPMLELQQIVEGIYERGSYYLRIDYQQPLSPPALSSKDREWLQQLIDTKFE
;
A
#
# COMPACT_ATOMS: atom_id res chain seq x y z
N MET A 1 -5.29 16.89 2.14
CA MET A 1 -4.58 16.12 3.19
C MET A 1 -3.70 15.13 2.47
N GLU A 2 -2.47 14.91 2.93
CA GLU A 2 -1.64 13.83 2.40
C GLU A 2 -2.11 12.53 3.06
N ILE A 3 -2.42 11.52 2.25
CA ILE A 3 -2.75 10.19 2.77
C ILE A 3 -1.43 9.49 3.04
N VAL A 4 -1.20 9.16 4.32
CA VAL A 4 -0.06 8.38 4.79
C VAL A 4 -0.59 7.09 5.37
N GLU A 5 -0.11 5.97 4.84
CA GLU A 5 -0.40 4.64 5.33
C GLU A 5 0.74 4.17 6.23
N GLN A 6 0.39 3.43 7.27
CA GLN A 6 1.33 2.97 8.29
C GLN A 6 1.17 1.47 8.50
N THR A 7 2.26 0.72 8.35
CA THR A 7 2.32 -0.70 8.72
C THR A 7 3.29 -0.88 9.89
N LEU A 8 2.81 -1.50 10.96
CA LEU A 8 3.60 -1.76 12.17
C LEU A 8 3.91 -3.25 12.29
N VAL A 9 5.19 -3.58 12.43
CA VAL A 9 5.66 -4.95 12.65
C VAL A 9 6.31 -5.04 14.02
N SER A 10 5.75 -5.84 14.92
CA SER A 10 6.30 -6.07 16.26
C SER A 10 6.86 -7.47 16.38
N CYS A 11 8.19 -7.57 16.35
CA CYS A 11 8.87 -8.83 16.63
C CYS A 11 8.83 -9.17 18.13
N SER A 12 8.38 -10.39 18.45
CA SER A 12 8.12 -10.81 19.84
C SER A 12 9.32 -10.68 20.77
N HIS A 13 10.53 -10.96 20.28
CA HIS A 13 11.77 -10.91 21.05
C HIS A 13 12.39 -9.51 21.17
N GLN A 14 11.91 -8.52 20.40
CA GLN A 14 12.36 -7.13 20.44
C GLN A 14 11.41 -6.22 21.22
N ARG A 15 10.31 -6.78 21.76
CA ARG A 15 9.32 -5.99 22.50
C ARG A 15 9.96 -5.24 23.67
N PRO A 16 9.56 -3.97 23.92
CA PRO A 16 8.39 -3.29 23.34
C PRO A 16 8.63 -2.59 22.00
N LEU A 17 9.79 -2.78 21.35
CA LEU A 17 10.10 -2.15 20.06
C LEU A 17 9.31 -2.77 18.91
N ALA A 18 9.11 -1.98 17.86
CA ALA A 18 8.45 -2.37 16.61
C ALA A 18 8.97 -1.49 15.47
N ASP A 19 8.98 -2.06 14.27
CA ASP A 19 9.35 -1.35 13.05
C ASP A 19 8.10 -0.73 12.43
N LEU A 20 8.17 0.58 12.15
CA LEU A 20 7.12 1.34 11.51
C LEU A 20 7.53 1.62 10.06
N TYR A 21 6.70 1.16 9.13
CA TYR A 21 6.82 1.42 7.71
C TYR A 21 5.77 2.46 7.31
N GLU A 22 6.23 3.68 7.01
CA GLU A 22 5.38 4.77 6.53
C GLU A 22 5.57 4.95 5.03
N PHE A 23 4.47 5.11 4.31
CA PHE A 23 4.49 5.38 2.87
C PHE A 23 3.25 6.17 2.47
N SER A 24 3.36 6.98 1.42
CA SER A 24 2.28 7.81 0.90
C SER A 24 1.49 7.07 -0.18
N LEU A 25 0.34 7.63 -0.58
CA LEU A 25 -0.52 7.07 -1.64
C LEU A 25 0.21 6.80 -2.97
N GLN A 26 1.19 7.64 -3.33
CA GLN A 26 1.94 7.53 -4.59
C GLN A 26 3.18 6.62 -4.48
N ASP A 27 3.58 6.28 -3.26
CA ASP A 27 4.78 5.50 -3.01
C ASP A 27 4.54 4.01 -3.26
N ARG A 28 5.59 3.29 -3.65
CA ARG A 28 5.56 1.82 -3.66
C ARG A 28 5.38 1.34 -2.22
N ILE A 29 4.48 0.38 -2.00
CA ILE A 29 4.33 -0.28 -0.70
C ILE A 29 5.67 -0.94 -0.36
N PRO A 30 6.26 -0.65 0.82
CA PRO A 30 7.57 -1.14 1.19
C PRO A 30 7.57 -2.66 1.33
N ASP A 31 8.73 -3.26 1.03
CA ASP A 31 8.98 -4.66 1.32
C ASP A 31 9.20 -4.80 2.84
N ILE A 32 8.56 -5.79 3.46
CA ILE A 32 8.51 -5.92 4.92
C ILE A 32 9.18 -7.22 5.35
N LEU A 33 10.07 -7.16 6.35
CA LEU A 33 10.63 -8.35 6.97
C LEU A 33 9.62 -8.97 7.93
N ILE A 34 9.37 -10.28 7.78
CA ILE A 34 8.44 -10.99 8.63
C ILE A 34 9.21 -11.63 9.79
N PRO A 35 8.94 -11.23 11.05
CA PRO A 35 9.66 -11.77 12.18
C PRO A 35 9.30 -13.24 12.37
N LEU A 36 10.34 -14.08 12.37
CA LEU A 36 10.25 -15.51 12.67
C LEU A 36 10.70 -15.78 14.12
N GLN A 37 11.04 -17.04 14.43
CA GLN A 37 11.65 -17.33 15.72
C GLN A 37 13.03 -16.68 15.81
N ALA A 38 13.50 -16.45 17.04
CA ALA A 38 14.83 -15.93 17.26
C ALA A 38 15.86 -16.84 16.55
N GLU A 39 16.86 -16.21 15.93
CA GLU A 39 17.94 -16.88 15.17
C GLU A 39 17.54 -17.45 13.79
N GLU A 40 16.26 -17.31 13.38
CA GLU A 40 15.85 -17.61 12.01
C GLU A 40 15.99 -16.39 11.08
N PRO A 41 16.38 -16.58 9.80
CA PRO A 41 16.43 -15.49 8.85
C PRO A 41 15.01 -14.98 8.56
N GLU A 42 14.78 -13.69 8.78
CA GLU A 42 13.49 -13.06 8.48
C GLU A 42 13.29 -12.97 6.96
N PRO A 43 12.26 -13.63 6.39
CA PRO A 43 11.99 -13.52 4.97
C PRO A 43 11.42 -12.14 4.64
N MET A 44 11.83 -11.61 3.49
CA MET A 44 11.28 -10.39 2.92
C MET A 44 9.95 -10.67 2.23
N LEU A 45 8.94 -9.90 2.58
CA LEU A 45 7.61 -9.93 1.99
C LEU A 45 7.46 -8.76 1.01
N GLU A 46 7.41 -9.08 -0.28
CA GLU A 46 7.23 -8.09 -1.35
C GLU A 46 5.76 -7.67 -1.48
N LEU A 47 5.28 -6.88 -0.51
CA LEU A 47 3.86 -6.53 -0.37
C LEU A 47 3.26 -5.90 -1.63
N GLN A 48 4.00 -5.02 -2.31
CA GLN A 48 3.55 -4.42 -3.56
C GLN A 48 3.10 -5.49 -4.58
N GLN A 49 3.94 -6.51 -4.82
CA GLN A 49 3.66 -7.55 -5.80
C GLN A 49 2.45 -8.39 -5.41
N ILE A 50 2.28 -8.64 -4.11
CA ILE A 50 1.14 -9.42 -3.59
C ILE A 50 -0.16 -8.66 -3.82
N VAL A 51 -0.19 -7.36 -3.49
CA VAL A 51 -1.36 -6.51 -3.67
C VAL A 51 -1.71 -6.38 -5.15
N GLU A 52 -0.73 -6.09 -6.01
CA GLU A 52 -0.92 -6.05 -7.47
C GLU A 52 -1.44 -7.39 -8.02
N GLY A 53 -0.87 -8.51 -7.58
CA GLY A 53 -1.34 -9.83 -7.98
C GLY A 53 -2.78 -10.11 -7.56
N ILE A 54 -3.18 -9.69 -6.35
CA ILE A 54 -4.58 -9.79 -5.90
C ILE A 54 -5.47 -8.89 -6.75
N TYR A 55 -5.01 -7.67 -7.06
CA TYR A 55 -5.74 -6.71 -7.87
C TYR A 55 -6.08 -7.28 -9.26
N GLU A 56 -5.06 -7.82 -9.94
CA GLU A 56 -5.18 -8.38 -11.28
C GLU A 56 -6.04 -9.66 -11.30
N ARG A 57 -5.75 -10.63 -10.41
CA ARG A 57 -6.54 -11.87 -10.31
C ARG A 57 -7.99 -11.62 -9.91
N GLY A 58 -8.20 -10.60 -9.07
CA GLY A 58 -9.51 -10.13 -8.66
C GLY A 58 -10.21 -9.30 -9.74
N SER A 59 -9.55 -8.97 -10.85
CA SER A 59 -10.07 -8.14 -11.95
C SER A 59 -10.84 -6.93 -11.44
N TYR A 60 -10.30 -6.25 -10.42
CA TYR A 60 -11.04 -5.17 -9.75
C TYR A 60 -11.31 -4.00 -10.70
N TYR A 61 -10.46 -3.79 -11.71
CA TYR A 61 -10.68 -2.84 -12.80
C TYR A 61 -12.03 -3.04 -13.54
N LEU A 62 -12.64 -4.23 -13.51
CA LEU A 62 -13.97 -4.49 -14.09
C LEU A 62 -15.11 -4.39 -13.08
N ARG A 63 -14.81 -4.46 -11.79
CA ARG A 63 -15.81 -4.60 -10.72
C ARG A 63 -16.04 -3.33 -9.93
N ILE A 64 -15.05 -2.44 -9.91
CA ILE A 64 -15.08 -1.19 -9.19
C ILE A 64 -15.16 -0.06 -10.23
N ASP A 65 -16.10 0.84 -10.04
CA ASP A 65 -16.22 2.06 -10.84
C ASP A 65 -15.26 3.12 -10.29
N TYR A 66 -14.08 3.21 -10.90
CA TYR A 66 -13.02 4.14 -10.49
C TYR A 66 -13.31 5.61 -10.87
N GLN A 67 -14.38 5.88 -11.60
CA GLN A 67 -14.78 7.25 -11.96
C GLN A 67 -15.65 7.90 -10.88
N GLN A 68 -16.06 7.14 -9.85
CA GLN A 68 -16.84 7.68 -8.75
C GLN A 68 -16.05 8.69 -7.92
N PRO A 69 -16.71 9.73 -7.40
CA PRO A 69 -16.05 10.68 -6.53
C PRO A 69 -15.54 9.99 -5.27
N LEU A 70 -14.30 10.30 -4.89
CA LEU A 70 -13.71 9.80 -3.66
C LEU A 70 -14.51 10.25 -2.44
N SER A 71 -14.73 9.33 -1.51
CA SER A 71 -15.24 9.66 -0.18
C SER A 71 -14.22 10.51 0.57
N PRO A 72 -14.65 11.42 1.47
CA PRO A 72 -13.74 12.19 2.30
C PRO A 72 -12.82 11.27 3.13
N PRO A 73 -11.57 11.68 3.42
CA PRO A 73 -11.03 13.04 3.30
C PRO A 73 -10.62 13.45 1.88
N ALA A 74 -10.65 14.75 1.62
CA ALA A 74 -10.18 15.33 0.37
C ALA A 74 -8.68 15.12 0.17
N LEU A 75 -8.33 14.51 -0.97
CA LEU A 75 -6.96 14.44 -1.48
C LEU A 75 -6.33 15.83 -1.64
N SER A 76 -5.01 15.92 -1.48
CA SER A 76 -4.22 17.09 -1.87
C SER A 76 -4.35 17.37 -3.38
N SER A 77 -4.07 18.59 -3.84
CA SER A 77 -4.11 18.91 -5.27
C SER A 77 -3.16 18.01 -6.08
N LYS A 78 -1.95 17.73 -5.54
CA LYS A 78 -0.96 16.85 -6.16
C LYS A 78 -1.48 15.42 -6.33
N ASP A 79 -2.10 14.86 -5.29
CA ASP A 79 -2.63 13.49 -5.34
C ASP A 79 -3.83 13.39 -6.30
N ARG A 80 -4.65 14.44 -6.39
CA ARG A 80 -5.77 14.48 -7.35
C ARG A 80 -5.29 14.50 -8.79
N GLU A 81 -4.30 15.33 -9.09
CA GLU A 81 -3.72 15.42 -10.44
C GLU A 81 -3.09 14.08 -10.85
N TRP A 82 -2.31 13.46 -9.95
CA TRP A 82 -1.74 12.14 -10.16
C TRP A 82 -2.82 11.07 -10.38
N LEU A 83 -3.86 11.05 -9.55
CA LEU A 83 -4.95 10.09 -9.66
C LEU A 83 -5.72 10.23 -10.98
N GLN A 84 -6.00 11.47 -11.40
CA GLN A 84 -6.68 11.72 -12.66
C GLN A 84 -5.86 11.21 -13.84
N GLN A 85 -4.55 11.51 -13.87
CA GLN A 85 -3.64 10.99 -14.89
C GLN A 85 -3.61 9.45 -14.92
N LEU A 86 -3.63 8.82 -13.74
CA LEU A 86 -3.64 7.35 -13.63
C LEU A 86 -4.92 6.74 -14.19
N ILE A 87 -6.09 7.32 -13.85
CA ILE A 87 -7.39 6.86 -14.36
C ILE A 87 -7.45 7.05 -15.87
N ASP A 88 -7.07 8.23 -16.37
CA ASP A 88 -7.08 8.51 -17.80
C ASP A 88 -6.19 7.49 -18.55
N THR A 89 -4.96 7.26 -18.10
CA THR A 89 -4.04 6.30 -18.73
C THR A 89 -4.54 4.84 -18.65
N LYS A 90 -5.23 4.45 -17.57
CA LYS A 90 -5.67 3.06 -17.33
C LYS A 90 -6.94 2.70 -18.09
N PHE A 91 -7.79 3.68 -18.40
CA PHE A 91 -9.13 3.47 -18.96
C PHE A 91 -9.36 4.19 -20.30
N GLU A 92 -8.28 4.60 -20.99
CA GLU A 92 -8.26 5.01 -22.40
C GLU A 92 -8.64 3.87 -23.38
#